data_AF-A0A9E4E5J0-F1
#
_entry.id   AF-A0A9E4E5J0-F1
#
_cell.length_a   1.000
_cell.length_b   1.000
_cell.length_c   1.000
_cell.angle_alpha   90.00
_cell.angle_beta   90.00
_cell.angle_gamma   90.00
#
_symmetry.space_group_name_H-M   'P 1'
#
loop_
_entity.id
_entity.type
_entity.pdbx_description
1 polymer ?
#
loop_
_entity_poly.entity_id
_entity_poly.type
_entity_poly.pdbx_seq_one_letter_code
_entity_poly.pdbx_strand_id
1 'polypeptide(L)'
;MKTDEQNSDNGKILLRQLPAIEKLLSLPEIQALQNSYARSLVTAALRSIVSDIRDQILQGNTKPELPKLEEYAALARRRIEEKTCSSLCTVVNATGTVTHTNLGRALLSPTACESLQEAAQNYVNLEYDIETGKRGHRDRITEPLLQQLTGCEASTVVNNNAAAVLIALQTVAQGREVIVSRGELIEIGGAFRIPDVMIASGAILREVGTTNRTHLRDYADAINENTALILKVHPSNYKIVGFTTTPEMNELTQLGTEHGIPTMEDLGSGALIDLSTYGLPHEPVVADRITWGVDIVTFSGDKLLGGPQAGIIAGKAEWIQQIRKNPLMRALRVDKLTIAALSATLQAYFNPDTLLTQFPMLQRYTRPIDDLHITANEIVGRLKKIFAETVAVDIAETHSQIGSGSLPVETLPSVAIVLNPLKISVGKLAEYFRHGSTPIIGRVQDEQLWFDVRTVFEKEQKQLIETAAEVASKFGRTPNKLV
;
A
#
# COMPACT_ATOMS: atom_id res chain seq x y z
N MET A 1 -11.80 -49.97 29.12
CA MET A 1 -12.24 -49.80 30.53
C MET A 1 -11.11 -49.35 31.46
N LYS A 2 -10.01 -50.10 31.65
CA LYS A 2 -8.89 -49.65 32.53
C LYS A 2 -8.13 -48.40 32.04
N THR A 3 -8.14 -48.11 30.74
CA THR A 3 -7.45 -46.95 30.13
C THR A 3 -8.21 -45.63 30.30
N ASP A 4 -9.55 -45.66 30.28
CA ASP A 4 -10.38 -44.45 30.38
C ASP A 4 -10.49 -43.95 31.82
N GLU A 5 -10.55 -44.85 32.81
CA GLU A 5 -10.53 -44.49 34.23
C GLU A 5 -9.17 -43.90 34.65
N GLN A 6 -8.05 -44.46 34.17
CA GLN A 6 -6.71 -43.93 34.42
C GLN A 6 -6.47 -42.56 33.77
N ASN A 7 -7.02 -42.33 32.58
CA ASN A 7 -6.99 -41.01 31.93
C ASN A 7 -7.85 -39.99 32.67
N SER A 8 -9.01 -40.39 33.19
CA SER A 8 -9.91 -39.56 34.03
C SER A 8 -9.24 -39.09 35.33
N ASP A 9 -8.55 -39.99 36.03
CA ASP A 9 -7.94 -39.67 37.33
C ASP A 9 -6.67 -38.82 37.19
N ASN A 10 -5.85 -39.05 36.15
CA ASN A 10 -4.70 -38.20 35.85
C ASN A 10 -5.13 -36.77 35.46
N GLY A 11 -6.20 -36.60 34.69
CA GLY A 11 -6.74 -35.27 34.36
C GLY A 11 -7.18 -34.49 35.61
N LYS A 12 -7.83 -35.16 36.58
CA LYS A 12 -8.22 -34.52 37.86
C LYS A 12 -7.02 -34.10 38.71
N ILE A 13 -5.93 -34.87 38.70
CA ILE A 13 -4.69 -34.52 39.41
C ILE A 13 -4.05 -33.27 38.78
N LEU A 14 -3.94 -33.24 37.46
CA LEU A 14 -3.36 -32.11 36.71
C LEU A 14 -4.17 -30.81 36.88
N LEU A 15 -5.50 -30.90 36.87
CA LEU A 15 -6.37 -29.73 37.10
C LEU A 15 -6.16 -29.09 38.48
N ARG A 16 -5.86 -29.90 39.51
CA ARG A 16 -5.56 -29.41 40.87
C ARG A 16 -4.18 -28.75 40.98
N GLN A 17 -3.26 -29.04 40.04
CA GLN A 17 -1.92 -28.44 40.02
C GLN A 17 -1.90 -27.03 39.39
N LEU A 18 -2.99 -26.61 38.72
CA LEU A 18 -3.07 -25.27 38.15
C LEU A 18 -3.02 -24.21 39.27
N PRO A 19 -2.09 -23.24 39.20
CA PRO A 19 -1.96 -22.22 40.22
C PRO A 19 -3.15 -21.26 40.23
N ALA A 20 -3.55 -20.83 41.43
CA ALA A 20 -4.53 -19.75 41.57
C ALA A 20 -3.95 -18.45 40.99
N ILE A 21 -4.81 -17.65 40.34
CA ILE A 21 -4.38 -16.38 39.72
C ILE A 21 -3.77 -15.44 40.76
N GLU A 22 -4.30 -15.39 41.99
CA GLU A 22 -3.74 -14.54 43.05
C GLU A 22 -2.32 -14.99 43.46
N LYS A 23 -2.05 -16.30 43.45
CA LYS A 23 -0.71 -16.84 43.69
C LYS A 23 0.26 -16.39 42.59
N LEU A 24 -0.16 -16.42 41.33
CA LEU A 24 0.65 -15.91 40.22
C LEU A 24 0.87 -14.40 40.32
N LEU A 25 -0.16 -13.64 40.68
CA LEU A 25 -0.06 -12.18 40.85
C LEU A 25 0.89 -11.76 41.99
N SER A 26 1.14 -12.64 42.96
CA SER A 26 2.09 -12.41 44.04
C SER A 26 3.55 -12.69 43.67
N LEU A 27 3.82 -13.28 42.51
CA LEU A 27 5.19 -13.57 42.06
C LEU A 27 5.95 -12.28 41.74
N PRO A 28 7.22 -12.12 42.18
CA PRO A 28 8.01 -10.92 41.93
C PRO A 28 8.09 -10.53 40.44
N GLU A 29 8.22 -11.51 39.54
CA GLU A 29 8.34 -11.31 38.10
C GLU A 29 7.02 -10.81 37.49
N ILE A 30 5.88 -11.24 38.04
CA ILE A 30 4.55 -10.77 37.64
C ILE A 30 4.28 -9.37 38.21
N GLN A 31 4.73 -9.07 39.42
CA GLN A 31 4.67 -7.72 39.97
C GLN A 31 5.51 -6.75 39.15
N ALA A 32 6.70 -7.16 38.68
CA ALA A 32 7.53 -6.37 37.79
C ALA A 32 6.79 -6.05 36.46
N LEU A 33 6.00 -6.98 35.91
CA LEU A 33 5.16 -6.70 34.74
C LEU A 33 4.09 -5.64 34.98
N GLN A 34 3.60 -5.50 36.21
CA GLN A 34 2.60 -4.48 36.56
C GLN A 34 3.18 -3.06 36.56
N ASN A 35 4.50 -2.90 36.53
CA ASN A 35 5.15 -1.60 36.31
C ASN A 35 5.04 -1.15 34.84
N SER A 36 4.90 -2.10 33.90
CA SER A 36 4.82 -1.83 32.47
C SER A 36 3.40 -1.93 31.91
N TYR A 37 2.54 -2.75 32.54
CA TYR A 37 1.17 -3.01 32.09
C TYR A 37 0.17 -2.85 33.22
N ALA A 38 -1.03 -2.37 32.89
CA ALA A 38 -2.11 -2.29 33.86
C ALA A 38 -2.40 -3.68 34.48
N ARG A 39 -2.60 -3.74 35.81
CA ARG A 39 -2.90 -4.98 36.55
C ARG A 39 -4.05 -5.78 35.94
N SER A 40 -5.06 -5.10 35.38
CA SER A 40 -6.18 -5.74 34.70
C SER A 40 -5.75 -6.56 33.47
N LEU A 41 -4.82 -6.05 32.66
CA LEU A 41 -4.27 -6.75 31.50
C LEU A 41 -3.43 -7.96 31.93
N VAL A 42 -2.57 -7.79 32.94
CA VAL A 42 -1.77 -8.88 33.51
C VAL A 42 -2.66 -10.00 34.05
N THR A 43 -3.71 -9.62 34.80
CA THR A 43 -4.69 -10.57 35.35
C THR A 43 -5.45 -11.31 34.24
N ALA A 44 -5.89 -10.60 33.20
CA ALA A 44 -6.58 -11.19 32.07
C ALA A 44 -5.68 -12.16 31.28
N ALA A 45 -4.40 -11.82 31.08
CA ALA A 45 -3.42 -12.68 30.43
C ALA A 45 -3.20 -13.98 31.21
N LEU A 46 -2.97 -13.88 32.53
CA LEU A 46 -2.81 -15.05 33.40
C LEU A 46 -4.06 -15.93 33.42
N ARG A 47 -5.26 -15.32 33.50
CA ARG A 47 -6.54 -16.07 33.39
C ARG A 47 -6.65 -16.81 32.08
N SER A 48 -6.29 -16.18 30.97
CA SER A 48 -6.30 -16.80 29.64
C SER A 48 -5.35 -17.99 29.58
N ILE A 49 -4.10 -17.84 30.04
CA ILE A 49 -3.10 -18.92 30.04
C ILE A 49 -3.58 -20.11 30.86
N VAL A 50 -4.07 -19.86 32.09
CA VAL A 50 -4.59 -20.93 32.95
C VAL A 50 -5.85 -21.57 32.34
N SER A 51 -6.69 -20.81 31.63
CA SER A 51 -7.83 -21.36 30.90
C SER A 51 -7.40 -22.28 29.77
N ASP A 52 -6.44 -21.85 28.94
CA ASP A 52 -5.97 -22.66 27.81
C ASP A 52 -5.39 -24.00 28.29
N ILE A 53 -4.59 -23.99 29.36
CA ILE A 53 -4.04 -25.22 29.96
C ILE A 53 -5.16 -26.10 30.53
N ARG A 54 -6.15 -25.49 31.19
CA ARG A 54 -7.33 -26.21 31.70
C ARG A 54 -8.08 -26.91 30.57
N ASP A 55 -8.32 -26.20 29.46
CA ASP A 55 -9.07 -26.72 28.32
C ASP A 55 -8.31 -27.86 27.64
N GLN A 56 -6.98 -27.78 27.54
CA GLN A 56 -6.13 -28.89 27.04
C GLN A 56 -6.25 -30.15 27.91
N ILE A 57 -6.24 -30.01 29.25
CA ILE A 57 -6.42 -31.15 30.16
C ILE A 57 -7.82 -31.77 29.99
N LEU A 58 -8.86 -30.94 29.87
CA LEU A 58 -10.25 -31.39 29.69
C LEU A 58 -10.48 -32.08 28.34
N GLN A 59 -9.75 -31.69 27.29
CA GLN A 59 -9.78 -32.31 25.96
C GLN A 59 -9.00 -33.63 25.88
N GLY A 60 -8.51 -34.17 27.00
CA GLY A 60 -7.87 -35.48 27.06
C GLY A 60 -6.35 -35.48 26.87
N ASN A 61 -5.70 -34.31 26.90
CA ASN A 61 -4.24 -34.27 27.03
C ASN A 61 -3.84 -34.64 28.46
N THR A 62 -3.41 -35.89 28.67
CA THR A 62 -3.08 -36.43 30.00
C THR A 62 -1.61 -36.23 30.40
N LYS A 63 -0.80 -35.54 29.57
CA LYS A 63 0.56 -35.09 29.89
C LYS A 63 0.84 -33.68 29.33
N PRO A 64 0.09 -32.64 29.71
CA PRO A 64 0.50 -31.28 29.40
C PRO A 64 1.76 -30.95 30.21
N GLU A 65 2.79 -30.42 29.56
CA GLU A 65 3.90 -29.77 30.28
C GLU A 65 3.34 -28.51 30.95
N LEU A 66 3.00 -28.63 32.24
CA LEU A 66 2.57 -27.49 33.03
C LEU A 66 3.74 -26.52 33.18
N PRO A 67 3.56 -25.23 32.85
CA PRO A 67 4.63 -24.26 33.02
C PRO A 67 5.06 -24.19 34.49
N LYS A 68 6.36 -24.02 34.72
CA LYS A 68 6.87 -23.69 36.06
C LYS A 68 6.36 -22.31 36.47
N LEU A 69 6.31 -22.04 37.78
CA LEU A 69 5.85 -20.74 38.29
C LEU A 69 6.66 -19.58 37.70
N GLU A 70 7.97 -19.76 37.52
CA GLU A 70 8.86 -18.74 36.93
C GLU A 70 8.54 -18.44 35.44
N GLU A 71 7.93 -19.39 34.71
CA GLU A 71 7.65 -19.27 33.28
C GLU A 71 6.37 -18.48 33.00
N TYR A 72 5.45 -18.39 33.96
CA TYR A 72 4.18 -17.66 33.80
C TYR A 72 4.39 -16.17 33.51
N ALA A 73 5.49 -15.56 33.98
CA ALA A 73 5.77 -14.16 33.67
C ALA A 73 6.12 -13.95 32.21
N ALA A 74 6.97 -14.81 31.62
CA ALA A 74 7.28 -14.75 30.21
C ALA A 74 6.04 -15.02 29.34
N LEU A 75 5.22 -16.01 29.72
CA LEU A 75 3.96 -16.32 29.03
C LEU A 75 2.95 -15.18 29.13
N ALA A 76 2.79 -14.57 30.30
CA ALA A 76 1.88 -13.43 30.50
C ALA A 76 2.33 -12.22 29.70
N ARG A 77 3.62 -11.87 29.73
CA ARG A 77 4.21 -10.83 28.90
C ARG A 77 3.90 -11.07 27.43
N ARG A 78 4.24 -12.25 26.92
CA ARG A 78 3.99 -12.63 25.52
C ARG A 78 2.52 -12.53 25.16
N ARG A 79 1.62 -13.01 26.01
CA ARG A 79 0.17 -12.95 25.76
C ARG A 79 -0.36 -11.51 25.76
N ILE A 80 0.19 -10.64 26.61
CA ILE A 80 -0.14 -9.21 26.61
C ILE A 80 0.37 -8.59 25.32
N GLU A 81 1.66 -8.78 25.00
CA GLU A 81 2.29 -8.27 23.79
C GLU A 81 1.54 -8.73 22.53
N GLU A 82 1.16 -10.01 22.41
CA GLU A 82 0.34 -10.55 21.32
C GLU A 82 -1.04 -9.85 21.20
N LYS A 83 -1.66 -9.47 22.32
CA LYS A 83 -2.96 -8.79 22.34
C LYS A 83 -2.87 -7.28 22.17
N THR A 84 -1.77 -6.66 22.60
CA THR A 84 -1.57 -5.22 22.56
C THR A 84 -0.72 -4.77 21.38
N CYS A 85 -0.11 -5.71 20.63
CA CYS A 85 0.65 -5.39 19.44
C CYS A 85 -0.26 -4.70 18.43
N SER A 86 0.25 -3.63 17.82
CA SER A 86 -0.42 -2.97 16.71
C SER A 86 -0.61 -3.98 15.57
N SER A 87 -1.83 -4.09 15.05
CA SER A 87 -2.08 -4.86 13.82
C SER A 87 -1.37 -4.23 12.61
N LEU A 88 -1.03 -2.94 12.68
CA LEU A 88 -0.15 -2.27 11.73
C LEU A 88 1.30 -2.47 12.17
N CYS A 89 2.08 -3.15 11.34
CA CYS A 89 3.51 -3.37 11.55
C CYS A 89 4.29 -3.11 10.26
N THR A 90 5.58 -2.82 10.41
CA THR A 90 6.51 -2.76 9.29
C THR A 90 6.73 -4.15 8.73
N VAL A 91 6.75 -4.27 7.41
CA VAL A 91 7.01 -5.52 6.70
C VAL A 91 8.13 -5.32 5.70
N VAL A 92 8.87 -6.38 5.40
CA VAL A 92 9.80 -6.40 4.27
C VAL A 92 9.04 -6.84 3.03
N ASN A 93 9.00 -5.97 2.04
CA ASN A 93 8.49 -6.30 0.73
C ASN A 93 9.58 -7.00 -0.09
N ALA A 94 9.39 -8.28 -0.37
CA ALA A 94 10.20 -9.09 -1.27
C ALA A 94 9.35 -9.71 -2.40
N THR A 95 8.21 -9.09 -2.71
CA THR A 95 7.28 -9.56 -3.75
C THR A 95 7.73 -9.19 -5.16
N GLY A 96 8.62 -8.19 -5.30
CA GLY A 96 9.01 -7.62 -6.58
C GLY A 96 8.03 -6.58 -7.11
N THR A 97 6.98 -6.23 -6.37
CA THR A 97 6.09 -5.09 -6.71
C THR A 97 6.53 -3.86 -5.94
N VAL A 98 6.98 -2.80 -6.61
CA VAL A 98 7.52 -1.60 -5.92
C VAL A 98 6.39 -0.78 -5.28
N THR A 99 5.40 -0.32 -6.06
CA THR A 99 4.21 0.37 -5.53
C THR A 99 3.09 -0.66 -5.25
N HIS A 100 3.27 -1.40 -4.15
CA HIS A 100 2.38 -2.51 -3.79
C HIS A 100 1.14 -2.02 -3.03
N THR A 101 -0.06 -2.21 -3.58
CA THR A 101 -1.31 -1.68 -2.99
C THR A 101 -1.55 -2.21 -1.57
N ASN A 102 -1.40 -3.51 -1.33
CA ASN A 102 -1.62 -4.09 0.01
C ASN A 102 -0.55 -3.71 1.04
N LEU A 103 0.64 -3.25 0.62
CA LEU A 103 1.76 -2.93 1.52
C LEU A 103 1.98 -1.42 1.67
N GLY A 104 1.00 -0.60 1.27
CA GLY A 104 1.03 0.86 1.50
C GLY A 104 1.56 1.70 0.33
N ARG A 105 1.70 1.13 -0.88
CA ARG A 105 2.10 1.83 -2.11
C ARG A 105 3.47 2.52 -2.02
N ALA A 106 3.55 3.82 -2.28
CA ALA A 106 4.79 4.58 -2.33
C ALA A 106 5.37 4.82 -0.93
N LEU A 107 6.68 4.60 -0.79
CA LEU A 107 7.43 5.04 0.38
C LEU A 107 7.76 6.51 0.22
N LEU A 108 7.55 7.28 1.29
CA LEU A 108 7.88 8.71 1.34
C LEU A 108 9.41 8.92 1.35
N SER A 109 9.85 10.00 0.73
CA SER A 109 11.24 10.45 0.83
C SER A 109 11.57 10.88 2.27
N PRO A 110 12.87 10.88 2.68
CA PRO A 110 13.27 11.38 3.99
C PRO A 110 12.75 12.80 4.26
N THR A 111 12.84 13.70 3.28
CA THR A 111 12.34 15.08 3.38
C THR A 111 10.82 15.15 3.57
N ALA A 112 10.06 14.29 2.90
CA ALA A 112 8.61 14.21 3.11
C ALA A 112 8.26 13.67 4.51
N CYS A 113 9.01 12.68 5.01
CA CYS A 113 8.87 12.18 6.39
C CYS A 113 9.21 13.24 7.44
N GLU A 114 10.28 14.01 7.24
CA GLU A 114 10.67 15.12 8.11
C GLU A 114 9.58 16.20 8.16
N SER A 115 9.06 16.60 6.99
CA SER A 115 7.96 17.58 6.91
C SER A 115 6.69 17.08 7.61
N LEU A 116 6.36 15.78 7.47
CA LEU A 116 5.25 15.16 8.19
C LEU A 116 5.47 15.22 9.70
N GLN A 117 6.66 14.86 10.18
CA GLN A 117 7.01 14.88 11.60
C GLN A 117 6.93 16.29 12.17
N GLU A 118 7.48 17.28 11.47
CA GLU A 118 7.43 18.69 11.86
C GLU A 118 5.99 19.18 11.95
N ALA A 119 5.16 18.89 10.93
CA ALA A 119 3.77 19.25 10.94
C ALA A 119 2.99 18.54 12.04
N ALA A 120 3.34 17.29 12.41
CA ALA A 120 2.70 16.56 13.49
C ALA A 120 3.03 17.15 14.87
N GLN A 121 4.28 17.57 15.07
CA GLN A 121 4.78 18.06 16.35
C GLN A 121 4.43 19.52 16.63
N ASN A 122 4.15 20.31 15.59
CA ASN A 122 3.99 21.76 15.69
C ASN A 122 2.64 22.28 15.17
N TYR A 123 2.31 23.51 15.60
CA TYR A 123 1.34 24.34 14.89
C TYR A 123 1.95 24.78 13.56
N VAL A 124 1.15 24.77 12.49
CA VAL A 124 1.59 25.20 11.16
C VAL A 124 0.53 26.11 10.55
N ASN A 125 0.95 26.89 9.55
CA ASN A 125 0.12 27.86 8.85
C ASN A 125 -0.85 27.22 7.82
N LEU A 126 -1.49 26.09 8.17
CA LEU A 126 -2.28 25.27 7.24
C LEU A 126 -3.43 26.04 6.57
N GLU A 127 -4.19 26.82 7.34
CA GLU A 127 -5.30 27.65 6.88
C GLU A 127 -5.14 29.10 7.36
N TYR A 128 -3.89 29.53 7.60
CA TYR A 128 -3.58 30.86 8.11
C TYR A 128 -2.53 31.50 7.23
N ASP A 129 -2.87 32.62 6.60
CA ASP A 129 -1.94 33.39 5.81
C ASP A 129 -1.11 34.31 6.71
N ILE A 130 0.21 34.13 6.66
CA ILE A 130 1.17 34.86 7.49
C ILE A 130 1.26 36.32 7.05
N GLU A 131 1.16 36.60 5.75
CA GLU A 131 1.31 37.96 5.22
C GLU A 131 0.10 38.83 5.58
N THR A 132 -1.11 38.29 5.40
CA THR A 132 -2.35 39.03 5.65
C THR A 132 -2.86 38.90 7.10
N GLY A 133 -2.35 37.94 7.87
CA GLY A 133 -2.80 37.65 9.23
C GLY A 133 -4.22 37.07 9.31
N LYS A 134 -4.76 36.54 8.21
CA LYS A 134 -6.15 36.09 8.07
C LYS A 134 -6.24 34.60 7.74
N ARG A 135 -7.46 34.06 7.86
CA ARG A 135 -7.75 32.69 7.40
C ARG A 135 -7.56 32.60 5.89
N GLY A 136 -6.78 31.62 5.45
CA GLY A 136 -6.52 31.30 4.05
C GLY A 136 -7.01 29.89 3.66
N HIS A 137 -6.95 29.57 2.36
CA HIS A 137 -7.22 28.21 1.88
C HIS A 137 -5.97 27.34 1.95
N ARG A 138 -6.11 26.06 2.29
CA ARG A 138 -4.97 25.13 2.43
C ARG A 138 -4.23 24.85 1.12
N ASP A 139 -4.96 24.87 0.00
CA ASP A 139 -4.38 24.63 -1.33
C ASP A 139 -3.26 25.63 -1.66
N ARG A 140 -3.20 26.80 -1.01
CA ARG A 140 -2.11 27.77 -1.19
C ARG A 140 -0.71 27.17 -0.98
N ILE A 141 -0.62 26.05 -0.26
CA ILE A 141 0.63 25.34 0.03
C ILE A 141 1.07 24.49 -1.18
N THR A 142 0.13 23.83 -1.86
CA THR A 142 0.43 22.85 -2.93
C THR A 142 0.14 23.38 -4.33
N GLU A 143 -0.84 24.27 -4.49
CA GLU A 143 -1.29 24.78 -5.79
C GLU A 143 -0.18 25.50 -6.56
N PRO A 144 0.63 26.41 -5.99
CA PRO A 144 1.73 27.04 -6.73
C PRO A 144 2.75 26.03 -7.25
N LEU A 145 3.02 24.97 -6.48
CA LEU A 145 3.95 23.92 -6.86
C LEU A 145 3.37 23.10 -8.03
N LEU A 146 2.09 22.72 -7.95
CA LEU A 146 1.40 21.98 -9.01
C LEU A 146 1.27 22.82 -10.29
N GLN A 147 0.97 24.11 -10.19
CA GLN A 147 0.95 25.02 -11.34
C GLN A 147 2.30 25.05 -12.05
N GLN A 148 3.39 25.19 -11.29
CA GLN A 148 4.73 25.24 -11.88
C GLN A 148 5.16 23.89 -12.47
N LEU A 149 4.77 22.76 -11.86
CA LEU A 149 5.13 21.41 -12.33
C LEU A 149 4.28 20.93 -13.51
N THR A 150 3.02 21.35 -13.61
CA THR A 150 2.06 20.80 -14.58
C THR A 150 1.59 21.82 -15.62
N GLY A 151 1.80 23.11 -15.38
CA GLY A 151 1.26 24.19 -16.21
C GLY A 151 -0.24 24.46 -16.03
N CYS A 152 -0.90 23.84 -15.03
CA CYS A 152 -2.32 24.05 -14.83
C CYS A 152 -2.65 25.49 -14.39
N GLU A 153 -3.89 25.93 -14.63
CA GLU A 153 -4.34 27.25 -14.18
C GLU A 153 -4.65 27.25 -12.68
N ALA A 154 -5.19 26.15 -12.17
CA ALA A 154 -5.49 25.97 -10.75
C ALA A 154 -5.43 24.48 -10.38
N SER A 155 -5.36 24.21 -9.08
CA SER A 155 -5.44 22.83 -8.56
C SER A 155 -5.99 22.76 -7.15
N THR A 156 -6.56 21.61 -6.79
CA THR A 156 -7.02 21.33 -5.44
C THR A 156 -6.71 19.89 -5.05
N VAL A 157 -6.70 19.61 -3.75
CA VAL A 157 -6.32 18.31 -3.20
C VAL A 157 -7.41 17.79 -2.26
N VAL A 158 -7.85 16.56 -2.52
CA VAL A 158 -8.79 15.81 -1.71
C VAL A 158 -8.14 14.51 -1.17
N ASN A 159 -8.88 13.76 -0.35
CA ASN A 159 -8.37 12.60 0.39
C ASN A 159 -7.67 11.53 -0.47
N ASN A 160 -8.21 11.19 -1.63
CA ASN A 160 -7.64 10.23 -2.58
C ASN A 160 -8.23 10.44 -3.99
N ASN A 161 -7.70 9.76 -5.00
CA ASN A 161 -8.17 9.94 -6.37
C ASN A 161 -9.64 9.51 -6.58
N ALA A 162 -10.11 8.51 -5.82
CA ALA A 162 -11.52 8.13 -5.86
C ALA A 162 -12.45 9.30 -5.45
N ALA A 163 -12.07 10.03 -4.40
CA ALA A 163 -12.73 11.26 -3.98
C ALA A 163 -12.61 12.37 -5.03
N ALA A 164 -11.48 12.45 -5.73
CA ALA A 164 -11.25 13.42 -6.79
C ALA A 164 -12.21 13.22 -7.97
N VAL A 165 -12.33 11.97 -8.44
CA VAL A 165 -13.27 11.59 -9.49
C VAL A 165 -14.72 11.86 -9.06
N LEU A 166 -15.08 11.45 -7.84
CA LEU A 166 -16.43 11.66 -7.30
C LEU A 166 -16.83 13.13 -7.26
N ILE A 167 -16.00 13.99 -6.68
CA ILE A 167 -16.32 15.42 -6.51
C ILE A 167 -16.28 16.16 -7.85
N ALA A 168 -15.38 15.80 -8.77
CA ALA A 168 -15.34 16.37 -10.11
C ALA A 168 -16.63 16.04 -10.88
N LEU A 169 -17.02 14.76 -10.93
CA LEU A 169 -18.24 14.32 -11.61
C LEU A 169 -19.50 14.95 -11.00
N GLN A 170 -19.60 15.00 -9.67
CA GLN A 170 -20.74 15.63 -9.02
C GLN A 170 -20.82 17.13 -9.33
N THR A 171 -19.67 17.81 -9.35
CA THR A 171 -19.64 19.26 -9.60
C THR A 171 -20.03 19.58 -11.04
N VAL A 172 -19.54 18.80 -12.02
CA VAL A 172 -19.69 19.12 -13.44
C VAL A 172 -20.99 18.55 -14.03
N ALA A 173 -21.40 17.35 -13.60
CA ALA A 173 -22.38 16.55 -14.32
C ALA A 173 -23.52 15.97 -13.45
N GLN A 174 -23.77 16.50 -12.25
CA GLN A 174 -24.90 16.05 -11.45
C GLN A 174 -26.23 16.23 -12.21
N GLY A 175 -26.96 15.12 -12.39
CA GLY A 175 -28.22 15.07 -13.14
C GLY A 175 -28.07 15.15 -14.66
N ARG A 176 -26.84 15.09 -15.20
CA ARG A 176 -26.53 15.24 -16.63
C ARG A 176 -25.67 14.09 -17.13
N GLU A 177 -25.60 13.94 -18.44
CA GLU A 177 -24.90 12.81 -19.08
C GLU A 177 -23.38 13.02 -19.12
N VAL A 178 -22.65 11.95 -18.80
CA VAL A 178 -21.19 11.86 -18.93
C VAL A 178 -20.87 10.76 -19.94
N ILE A 179 -20.24 11.16 -21.05
CA ILE A 179 -19.85 10.24 -22.11
C ILE A 179 -18.52 9.59 -21.75
N VAL A 180 -18.46 8.26 -21.76
CA VAL A 180 -17.24 7.49 -21.45
C VAL A 180 -17.19 6.20 -22.26
N SER A 181 -15.99 5.77 -22.64
CA SER A 181 -15.79 4.51 -23.35
C SER A 181 -16.19 3.32 -22.48
N ARG A 182 -16.91 2.35 -23.06
CA ARG A 182 -17.28 1.09 -22.38
C ARG A 182 -16.04 0.31 -21.91
N GLY A 183 -14.93 0.40 -22.65
CA GLY A 183 -13.65 -0.18 -22.25
C GLY A 183 -13.02 0.48 -21.03
N GLU A 184 -13.44 1.68 -20.66
CA GLU A 184 -12.85 2.48 -19.57
C GLU A 184 -13.65 2.39 -18.26
N LEU A 185 -14.73 1.59 -18.23
CA LEU A 185 -15.55 1.31 -17.03
C LEU A 185 -14.90 0.26 -16.12
N ILE A 186 -13.81 0.66 -15.48
CA ILE A 186 -12.86 -0.26 -14.84
C ILE A 186 -13.11 -0.43 -13.33
N GLU A 187 -12.57 -1.52 -12.79
CA GLU A 187 -12.50 -1.77 -11.34
C GLU A 187 -11.04 -1.73 -10.88
N ILE A 188 -10.74 -0.87 -9.89
CA ILE A 188 -9.41 -0.70 -9.32
C ILE A 188 -9.43 -1.10 -7.84
N GLY A 189 -8.45 -1.91 -7.42
CA GLY A 189 -8.23 -2.21 -6.00
C GLY A 189 -9.37 -3.00 -5.32
N GLY A 190 -10.23 -3.67 -6.09
CA GLY A 190 -11.26 -4.60 -5.60
C GLY A 190 -12.56 -3.99 -5.06
N ALA A 191 -12.68 -2.66 -5.00
CA ALA A 191 -13.89 -1.98 -4.52
C ALA A 191 -14.20 -0.65 -5.20
N PHE A 192 -13.24 -0.05 -5.93
CA PHE A 192 -13.48 1.18 -6.68
C PHE A 192 -13.87 0.84 -8.11
N ARG A 193 -15.12 1.11 -8.48
CA ARG A 193 -15.67 0.85 -9.81
C ARG A 193 -16.14 2.18 -10.39
N ILE A 194 -15.63 2.56 -11.56
CA ILE A 194 -16.00 3.82 -12.22
C ILE A 194 -17.53 3.97 -12.34
N PRO A 195 -18.30 2.95 -12.78
CA PRO A 195 -19.76 3.05 -12.84
C PRO A 195 -20.42 3.38 -11.49
N ASP A 196 -19.97 2.74 -10.40
CA ASP A 196 -20.56 2.93 -9.08
C ASP A 196 -20.27 4.34 -8.54
N VAL A 197 -19.09 4.89 -8.86
CA VAL A 197 -18.70 6.26 -8.50
C VAL A 197 -19.49 7.29 -9.30
N MET A 198 -19.73 7.05 -10.60
CA MET A 198 -20.56 7.92 -11.44
C MET A 198 -22.02 7.94 -10.94
N ILE A 199 -22.56 6.79 -10.57
CA ILE A 199 -23.90 6.71 -9.97
C ILE A 199 -23.93 7.50 -8.64
N ALA A 200 -22.93 7.30 -7.78
CA ALA A 200 -22.85 8.00 -6.50
C ALA A 200 -22.64 9.52 -6.65
N SER A 201 -21.99 9.99 -7.72
CA SER A 201 -21.85 11.41 -8.03
C SER A 201 -23.15 12.04 -8.51
N GLY A 202 -24.16 11.23 -8.86
CA GLY A 202 -25.40 11.67 -9.49
C GLY A 202 -25.25 11.96 -10.98
N ALA A 203 -24.15 11.54 -11.61
CA ALA A 203 -23.97 11.63 -13.05
C ALA A 203 -24.75 10.52 -13.77
N ILE A 204 -25.23 10.81 -14.98
CA ILE A 204 -25.90 9.82 -15.83
C ILE A 204 -24.84 9.22 -16.75
N LEU A 205 -24.55 7.93 -16.56
CA LEU A 205 -23.58 7.20 -17.39
C LEU A 205 -24.08 7.07 -18.83
N ARG A 206 -23.35 7.63 -19.79
CA ARG A 206 -23.56 7.48 -21.23
C ARG A 206 -22.37 6.73 -21.85
N GLU A 207 -22.41 5.41 -21.79
CA GLU A 207 -21.34 4.56 -22.33
C GLU A 207 -21.35 4.51 -23.86
N VAL A 208 -20.15 4.56 -24.48
CA VAL A 208 -19.97 4.52 -25.94
C VAL A 208 -18.94 3.48 -26.36
N GLY A 209 -18.95 3.12 -27.65
CA GLY A 209 -18.03 2.15 -28.22
C GLY A 209 -18.21 0.74 -27.65
N THR A 210 -17.12 -0.04 -27.69
CA THR A 210 -17.05 -1.43 -27.21
C THR A 210 -15.88 -1.61 -26.26
N THR A 211 -15.77 -2.79 -25.63
CA THR A 211 -14.70 -3.07 -24.65
C THR A 211 -13.29 -2.85 -25.22
N ASN A 212 -13.03 -3.36 -26.43
CA ASN A 212 -11.71 -3.30 -27.04
C ASN A 212 -11.55 -2.17 -28.06
N ARG A 213 -12.64 -1.69 -28.66
CA ARG A 213 -12.61 -0.64 -29.69
C ARG A 213 -13.63 0.45 -29.41
N THR A 214 -13.11 1.65 -29.24
CA THR A 214 -13.87 2.89 -29.20
C THR A 214 -13.22 3.85 -30.18
N HIS A 215 -14.04 4.52 -30.98
CA HIS A 215 -13.63 5.49 -31.98
C HIS A 215 -14.14 6.88 -31.61
N LEU A 216 -13.51 7.93 -32.15
CA LEU A 216 -13.91 9.31 -31.90
C LEU A 216 -15.38 9.57 -32.29
N ARG A 217 -15.85 8.95 -33.37
CA ARG A 217 -17.26 9.02 -33.80
C ARG A 217 -18.24 8.50 -32.74
N ASP A 218 -17.84 7.51 -31.94
CA ASP A 218 -18.73 6.93 -30.94
C ASP A 218 -19.02 7.95 -29.83
N TYR A 219 -18.04 8.82 -29.53
CA TYR A 219 -18.23 9.97 -28.64
C TYR A 219 -19.09 11.04 -29.31
N ALA A 220 -18.77 11.42 -30.55
CA ALA A 220 -19.49 12.48 -31.27
C ALA A 220 -20.99 12.15 -31.44
N ASP A 221 -21.31 10.92 -31.82
CA ASP A 221 -22.69 10.45 -32.03
C ASP A 221 -23.52 10.40 -30.73
N ALA A 222 -22.86 10.39 -29.56
CA ALA A 222 -23.52 10.35 -28.26
C ALA A 222 -23.82 11.73 -27.66
N ILE A 223 -23.22 12.80 -28.21
CA ILE A 223 -23.42 14.17 -27.73
C ILE A 223 -24.87 14.62 -27.96
N ASN A 224 -25.49 15.18 -26.92
CA ASN A 224 -26.83 15.75 -26.94
C ASN A 224 -26.96 16.90 -25.91
N GLU A 225 -28.15 17.49 -25.79
CA GLU A 225 -28.43 18.61 -24.88
C GLU A 225 -28.19 18.30 -23.40
N ASN A 226 -28.27 17.03 -23.00
CA ASN A 226 -28.04 16.58 -21.64
C ASN A 226 -26.56 16.30 -21.35
N THR A 227 -25.69 16.28 -22.37
CA THR A 227 -24.25 16.03 -22.19
C THR A 227 -23.59 17.17 -21.41
N ALA A 228 -22.94 16.81 -20.30
CA ALA A 228 -22.22 17.75 -19.44
C ALA A 228 -20.71 17.53 -19.43
N LEU A 229 -20.23 16.34 -19.76
CA LEU A 229 -18.81 16.00 -19.66
C LEU A 229 -18.44 14.87 -20.62
N ILE A 230 -17.26 15.00 -21.24
CA ILE A 230 -16.56 13.87 -21.88
C ILE A 230 -15.50 13.37 -20.90
N LEU A 231 -15.63 12.12 -20.47
CA LEU A 231 -14.71 11.48 -19.54
C LEU A 231 -13.84 10.46 -20.27
N LYS A 232 -12.53 10.53 -19.97
CA LYS A 232 -11.56 9.48 -20.29
C LYS A 232 -10.99 8.92 -19.00
N VAL A 233 -10.86 7.59 -18.90
CA VAL A 233 -10.22 6.93 -17.74
C VAL A 233 -9.04 6.11 -18.20
N HIS A 234 -7.87 6.36 -17.60
CA HIS A 234 -6.65 5.63 -17.93
C HIS A 234 -6.69 4.20 -17.33
N PRO A 235 -6.45 3.14 -18.14
CA PRO A 235 -6.45 1.76 -17.66
C PRO A 235 -5.19 1.42 -16.84
N SER A 236 -5.09 1.96 -15.63
CA SER A 236 -3.90 1.88 -14.76
C SER A 236 -3.66 0.51 -14.08
N ASN A 237 -4.55 -0.47 -14.23
CA ASN A 237 -4.45 -1.77 -13.55
C ASN A 237 -4.74 -3.00 -14.43
N TYR A 238 -4.94 -2.82 -15.73
CA TYR A 238 -4.98 -3.89 -16.72
C TYR A 238 -4.57 -3.37 -18.12
N LYS A 239 -4.38 -4.26 -19.09
CA LYS A 239 -4.14 -3.91 -20.50
C LYS A 239 -4.97 -4.82 -21.39
N ILE A 240 -5.60 -4.26 -22.42
CA ILE A 240 -6.26 -5.05 -23.48
C ILE A 240 -5.23 -5.30 -24.57
N VAL A 241 -4.99 -6.57 -24.92
CA VAL A 241 -4.04 -6.99 -25.97
C VAL A 241 -4.81 -7.55 -27.16
N GLY A 242 -4.36 -7.22 -28.38
CA GLY A 242 -4.97 -7.65 -29.63
C GLY A 242 -5.53 -6.48 -30.43
N PHE A 243 -6.73 -6.66 -31.01
CA PHE A 243 -7.38 -5.64 -31.82
C PHE A 243 -8.04 -4.56 -30.96
N THR A 244 -7.26 -3.54 -30.58
CA THR A 244 -7.74 -2.43 -29.76
C THR A 244 -7.70 -1.09 -30.47
N THR A 245 -8.58 -0.17 -30.09
CA THR A 245 -8.56 1.23 -30.55
C THR A 245 -9.20 2.09 -29.49
N THR A 246 -8.58 3.20 -29.15
CA THR A 246 -9.10 4.19 -28.20
C THR A 246 -8.69 5.57 -28.70
N PRO A 247 -9.57 6.60 -28.69
CA PRO A 247 -9.18 7.95 -29.05
C PRO A 247 -8.13 8.48 -28.05
N GLU A 248 -7.18 9.23 -28.57
CA GLU A 248 -6.22 9.97 -27.76
C GLU A 248 -6.93 11.13 -27.05
N MET A 249 -6.38 11.56 -25.91
CA MET A 249 -7.06 12.58 -25.11
C MET A 249 -7.14 13.94 -25.83
N ASN A 250 -6.13 14.31 -26.63
CA ASN A 250 -6.16 15.53 -27.42
C ASN A 250 -7.29 15.54 -28.47
N GLU A 251 -7.64 14.39 -29.05
CA GLU A 251 -8.78 14.25 -29.98
C GLU A 251 -10.11 14.50 -29.25
N LEU A 252 -10.25 13.97 -28.02
CA LEU A 252 -11.44 14.20 -27.18
C LEU A 252 -11.54 15.66 -26.72
N THR A 253 -10.42 16.29 -26.37
CA THR A 253 -10.40 17.72 -26.03
C THR A 253 -10.83 18.60 -27.20
N GLN A 254 -10.36 18.28 -28.41
CA GLN A 254 -10.80 18.99 -29.61
C GLN A 254 -12.30 18.84 -29.82
N LEU A 255 -12.84 17.61 -29.74
CA LEU A 255 -14.27 17.35 -29.86
C LEU A 255 -15.09 18.12 -28.79
N GLY A 256 -14.62 18.13 -27.54
CA GLY A 256 -15.23 18.88 -26.45
C GLY A 256 -15.26 20.39 -26.72
N THR A 257 -14.15 20.93 -27.24
CA THR A 257 -14.04 22.35 -27.63
C THR A 257 -15.03 22.70 -28.75
N GLU A 258 -15.14 21.86 -29.78
CA GLU A 258 -16.07 22.06 -30.90
C GLU A 258 -17.54 22.11 -30.47
N HIS A 259 -17.90 21.39 -29.39
CA HIS A 259 -19.27 21.30 -28.89
C HIS A 259 -19.52 22.12 -27.61
N GLY A 260 -18.51 22.82 -27.08
CA GLY A 260 -18.61 23.57 -25.81
C GLY A 260 -18.85 22.67 -24.59
N ILE A 261 -18.31 21.45 -24.59
CA ILE A 261 -18.44 20.46 -23.51
C ILE A 261 -17.07 20.26 -22.85
N PRO A 262 -16.96 20.37 -21.51
CA PRO A 262 -15.70 20.15 -20.83
C PRO A 262 -15.25 18.69 -20.90
N THR A 263 -13.95 18.51 -20.78
CA THR A 263 -13.27 17.21 -20.80
C THR A 263 -12.60 16.93 -19.47
N MET A 264 -12.70 15.68 -19.03
CA MET A 264 -12.03 15.20 -17.83
C MET A 264 -11.24 13.93 -18.14
N GLU A 265 -10.00 13.88 -17.67
CA GLU A 265 -9.21 12.65 -17.69
C GLU A 265 -8.90 12.19 -16.26
N ASP A 266 -9.38 11.00 -15.90
CA ASP A 266 -8.86 10.29 -14.73
C ASP A 266 -7.58 9.54 -15.13
N LEU A 267 -6.45 10.21 -14.95
CA LEU A 267 -5.13 9.68 -15.24
C LEU A 267 -4.74 8.59 -14.23
N GLY A 268 -5.18 8.75 -12.97
CA GLY A 268 -5.01 7.77 -11.92
C GLY A 268 -3.58 7.62 -11.37
N SER A 269 -2.57 7.38 -12.22
CA SER A 269 -1.19 7.02 -11.87
C SER A 269 -0.36 8.19 -11.33
N GLY A 270 -0.58 9.40 -11.86
CA GLY A 270 0.01 10.64 -11.36
C GLY A 270 1.48 10.83 -11.69
N ALA A 271 1.94 10.36 -12.86
CA ALA A 271 3.29 10.65 -13.32
C ALA A 271 3.47 12.15 -13.60
N LEU A 272 4.40 12.79 -12.87
CA LEU A 272 4.76 14.20 -13.07
C LEU A 272 5.94 14.39 -14.04
N ILE A 273 6.65 13.31 -14.35
CA ILE A 273 7.83 13.30 -15.21
C ILE A 273 7.73 12.14 -16.20
N ASP A 274 8.39 12.27 -17.35
CA ASP A 274 8.52 11.16 -18.30
C ASP A 274 9.53 10.12 -17.78
N LEU A 275 9.01 8.97 -17.36
CA LEU A 275 9.80 7.87 -16.83
C LEU A 275 10.68 7.21 -17.90
N SER A 276 10.39 7.41 -19.20
CA SER A 276 11.20 6.88 -20.30
C SER A 276 12.64 7.40 -20.29
N THR A 277 12.84 8.61 -19.76
CA THR A 277 14.16 9.22 -19.55
C THR A 277 15.07 8.42 -18.60
N TYR A 278 14.48 7.54 -17.78
CA TYR A 278 15.18 6.63 -16.87
C TYR A 278 15.19 5.18 -17.35
N GLY A 279 14.85 4.93 -18.63
CA GLY A 279 14.76 3.59 -19.21
C GLY A 279 13.56 2.78 -18.71
N LEU A 280 12.55 3.44 -18.16
CA LEU A 280 11.32 2.82 -17.69
C LEU A 280 10.22 2.90 -18.77
N PRO A 281 9.18 2.05 -18.68
CA PRO A 281 8.02 2.13 -19.55
C PRO A 281 7.38 3.53 -19.55
N HIS A 282 6.94 3.97 -20.73
CA HIS A 282 6.23 5.24 -20.85
C HIS A 282 4.90 5.19 -20.11
N GLU A 283 4.58 6.29 -19.42
CA GLU A 283 3.32 6.51 -18.73
C GLU A 283 2.82 7.92 -19.05
N PRO A 284 1.50 8.12 -19.24
CA PRO A 284 0.90 9.43 -19.35
C PRO A 284 1.36 10.45 -18.29
N VAL A 285 1.95 11.56 -18.75
CA VAL A 285 2.40 12.66 -17.88
C VAL A 285 1.30 13.71 -17.73
N VAL A 286 1.10 14.18 -16.50
CA VAL A 286 0.04 15.17 -16.17
C VAL A 286 0.20 16.45 -17.00
N ALA A 287 1.42 16.97 -17.15
CA ALA A 287 1.70 18.21 -17.89
C ALA A 287 1.28 18.17 -19.36
N ASP A 288 1.40 16.99 -20.01
CA ASP A 288 0.95 16.82 -21.39
C ASP A 288 -0.56 16.99 -21.51
N ARG A 289 -1.31 16.48 -20.53
CA ARG A 289 -2.78 16.57 -20.52
C ARG A 289 -3.27 18.00 -20.38
N ILE A 290 -2.63 18.76 -19.50
CA ILE A 290 -2.89 20.19 -19.36
C ILE A 290 -2.57 20.92 -20.68
N THR A 291 -1.44 20.58 -21.30
CA THR A 291 -1.00 21.18 -22.58
C THR A 291 -1.95 20.85 -23.73
N TRP A 292 -2.54 19.65 -23.74
CA TRP A 292 -3.59 19.25 -24.68
C TRP A 292 -4.94 19.91 -24.43
N GLY A 293 -5.06 20.73 -23.39
CA GLY A 293 -6.23 21.55 -23.09
C GLY A 293 -7.31 20.85 -22.27
N VAL A 294 -6.99 19.71 -21.63
CA VAL A 294 -7.95 18.98 -20.78
C VAL A 294 -8.44 19.88 -19.65
N ASP A 295 -9.75 19.98 -19.48
CA ASP A 295 -10.33 20.92 -18.51
C ASP A 295 -10.09 20.50 -17.05
N ILE A 296 -10.11 19.19 -16.79
CA ILE A 296 -9.95 18.59 -15.47
C ILE A 296 -9.13 17.29 -15.57
N VAL A 297 -8.00 17.22 -14.87
CA VAL A 297 -7.18 16.01 -14.74
C VAL A 297 -7.16 15.56 -13.29
N THR A 298 -7.45 14.28 -13.03
CA THR A 298 -7.39 13.69 -11.68
C THR A 298 -6.34 12.59 -11.58
N PHE A 299 -5.59 12.57 -10.47
CA PHE A 299 -4.58 11.55 -10.23
C PHE A 299 -4.26 11.32 -8.74
N SER A 300 -3.61 10.18 -8.46
CA SER A 300 -3.20 9.78 -7.10
C SER A 300 -1.83 10.36 -6.72
N GLY A 301 -1.68 10.79 -5.46
CA GLY A 301 -0.39 11.21 -4.90
C GLY A 301 0.56 10.08 -4.49
N ASP A 302 0.04 8.89 -4.20
CA ASP A 302 0.80 7.77 -3.62
C ASP A 302 1.15 6.65 -4.61
N LYS A 303 1.07 6.94 -5.91
CA LYS A 303 1.45 6.03 -6.99
C LYS A 303 2.78 6.48 -7.61
N LEU A 304 2.77 6.96 -8.87
CA LEU A 304 3.99 7.38 -9.58
C LEU A 304 4.43 8.80 -9.24
N LEU A 305 3.64 9.54 -8.45
CA LEU A 305 4.09 10.79 -7.84
C LEU A 305 5.05 10.54 -6.67
N GLY A 306 4.94 9.40 -5.99
CA GLY A 306 5.86 9.02 -4.89
C GLY A 306 5.63 9.77 -3.59
N GLY A 307 4.44 10.37 -3.42
CA GLY A 307 4.04 11.12 -2.23
C GLY A 307 3.06 10.35 -1.33
N PRO A 308 2.37 11.05 -0.42
CA PRO A 308 1.35 10.46 0.44
C PRO A 308 0.05 10.23 -0.34
N GLN A 309 -0.89 9.50 0.26
CA GLN A 309 -2.22 9.32 -0.33
C GLN A 309 -2.90 10.68 -0.51
N ALA A 310 -3.23 11.03 -1.74
CA ALA A 310 -3.96 12.23 -2.09
C ALA A 310 -4.70 12.03 -3.42
N GLY A 311 -5.80 12.76 -3.61
CA GLY A 311 -6.45 12.93 -4.90
C GLY A 311 -6.19 14.35 -5.37
N ILE A 312 -5.42 14.49 -6.44
CA ILE A 312 -5.05 15.80 -6.98
C ILE A 312 -5.96 16.07 -8.18
N ILE A 313 -6.54 17.26 -8.21
CA ILE A 313 -7.37 17.75 -9.32
C ILE A 313 -6.66 18.99 -9.87
N ALA A 314 -6.24 18.96 -11.13
CA ALA A 314 -5.55 20.05 -11.79
C ALA A 314 -6.23 20.36 -13.13
N GLY A 315 -6.28 21.62 -13.54
CA GLY A 315 -6.95 22.01 -14.78
C GLY A 315 -7.26 23.49 -14.86
N LYS A 316 -8.35 23.84 -15.54
CA LYS A 316 -8.80 25.23 -15.70
C LYS A 316 -9.33 25.82 -14.40
N ALA A 317 -9.05 27.10 -14.16
CA ALA A 317 -9.38 27.78 -12.92
C ALA A 317 -10.89 27.79 -12.63
N GLU A 318 -11.72 27.93 -13.67
CA GLU A 318 -13.18 27.96 -13.53
C GLU A 318 -13.75 26.67 -12.93
N TRP A 319 -13.23 25.51 -13.33
CA TRP A 319 -13.70 24.21 -12.84
C TRP A 319 -13.19 23.93 -11.43
N ILE A 320 -11.92 24.21 -11.16
CA ILE A 320 -11.34 24.05 -9.82
C ILE A 320 -12.06 24.94 -8.80
N GLN A 321 -12.43 26.16 -9.17
CA GLN A 321 -13.21 27.05 -8.29
C GLN A 321 -14.61 26.51 -7.99
N GLN A 322 -15.28 25.90 -8.97
CA GLN A 322 -16.58 25.24 -8.76
C GLN A 322 -16.43 24.04 -7.82
N ILE A 323 -15.40 23.20 -8.03
CA ILE A 323 -15.12 22.03 -7.20
C ILE A 323 -14.83 22.43 -5.75
N ARG A 324 -14.07 23.51 -5.52
CA ARG A 324 -13.80 24.07 -4.18
C ARG A 324 -15.06 24.52 -3.45
N LYS A 325 -16.08 25.00 -4.18
CA LYS A 325 -17.37 25.43 -3.62
C LYS A 325 -18.31 24.26 -3.33
N ASN A 326 -18.04 23.07 -3.87
CA ASN A 326 -18.85 21.89 -3.62
C ASN A 326 -18.81 21.51 -2.12
N PRO A 327 -19.97 21.36 -1.43
CA PRO A 327 -20.01 21.00 -0.02
C PRO A 327 -19.26 19.71 0.35
N LEU A 328 -19.16 18.74 -0.57
CA LEU A 328 -18.37 17.51 -0.37
C LEU A 328 -16.88 17.80 -0.14
N MET A 329 -16.36 18.94 -0.62
CA MET A 329 -14.98 19.34 -0.39
C MET A 329 -14.65 19.33 1.11
N ARG A 330 -15.61 19.67 1.98
CA ARG A 330 -15.38 19.64 3.43
C ARG A 330 -15.24 18.23 3.99
N ALA A 331 -15.98 17.26 3.44
CA ALA A 331 -15.95 15.87 3.86
C ALA A 331 -14.74 15.12 3.28
N LEU A 332 -14.35 15.46 2.05
CA LEU A 332 -13.23 14.87 1.31
C LEU A 332 -11.90 15.59 1.54
N ARG A 333 -11.90 16.57 2.45
CA ARG A 333 -10.75 17.43 2.73
C ARG A 333 -9.57 16.61 3.24
N VAL A 334 -8.43 16.75 2.57
CA VAL A 334 -7.16 16.15 2.97
C VAL A 334 -6.66 16.68 4.32
N ASP A 335 -5.98 15.88 5.12
CA ASP A 335 -5.48 16.29 6.44
C ASP A 335 -4.15 17.07 6.38
N LYS A 336 -3.67 17.53 7.55
CA LYS A 336 -2.46 18.35 7.69
C LYS A 336 -1.18 17.59 7.32
N LEU A 337 -1.08 16.32 7.72
CA LEU A 337 0.11 15.49 7.53
C LEU A 337 0.31 15.18 6.06
N THR A 338 -0.78 14.85 5.37
CA THR A 338 -0.76 14.62 3.92
C THR A 338 -0.36 15.89 3.16
N ILE A 339 -0.88 17.07 3.51
CA ILE A 339 -0.47 18.33 2.86
C ILE A 339 1.02 18.61 3.07
N ALA A 340 1.55 18.41 4.28
CA ALA A 340 2.97 18.64 4.56
C ALA A 340 3.87 17.71 3.73
N ALA A 341 3.60 16.40 3.78
CA ALA A 341 4.35 15.41 3.00
C ALA A 341 4.20 15.63 1.49
N LEU A 342 3.01 15.98 0.99
CA LEU A 342 2.77 16.25 -0.42
C LEU A 342 3.52 17.51 -0.87
N SER A 343 3.50 18.58 -0.08
CA SER A 343 4.25 19.82 -0.39
C SER A 343 5.74 19.54 -0.53
N ALA A 344 6.36 18.87 0.45
CA ALA A 344 7.77 18.49 0.39
C ALA A 344 8.07 17.55 -0.80
N THR A 345 7.14 16.64 -1.12
CA THR A 345 7.25 15.77 -2.28
C THR A 345 7.25 16.57 -3.59
N LEU A 346 6.31 17.49 -3.77
CA LEU A 346 6.25 18.35 -4.95
C LEU A 346 7.48 19.24 -5.06
N GLN A 347 7.99 19.76 -3.95
CA GLN A 347 9.22 20.55 -3.92
C GLN A 347 10.44 19.78 -4.44
N ALA A 348 10.54 18.48 -4.12
CA ALA A 348 11.63 17.63 -4.62
C ALA A 348 11.68 17.57 -6.15
N TYR A 349 10.53 17.64 -6.83
CA TYR A 349 10.45 17.63 -8.30
C TYR A 349 11.11 18.84 -8.97
N PHE A 350 11.37 19.95 -8.24
CA PHE A 350 12.10 21.10 -8.80
C PHE A 350 13.61 20.87 -8.93
N ASN A 351 14.14 19.74 -8.45
CA ASN A 351 15.54 19.36 -8.65
C ASN A 351 15.66 17.99 -9.34
N PRO A 352 15.50 17.94 -10.68
CA PRO A 352 15.51 16.71 -11.47
C PRO A 352 16.73 15.82 -11.24
N ASP A 353 17.90 16.43 -11.03
CA ASP A 353 19.18 15.72 -10.87
C ASP A 353 19.22 14.87 -9.59
N THR A 354 18.35 15.17 -8.62
CA THR A 354 18.30 14.47 -7.33
C THR A 354 17.13 13.50 -7.20
N LEU A 355 16.26 13.37 -8.19
CA LEU A 355 15.05 12.55 -8.06
C LEU A 355 15.37 11.08 -7.82
N LEU A 356 16.38 10.54 -8.51
CA LEU A 356 16.82 9.16 -8.33
C LEU A 356 17.36 8.88 -6.93
N THR A 357 17.87 9.88 -6.22
CA THR A 357 18.40 9.70 -4.86
C THR A 357 17.39 10.07 -3.79
N GLN A 358 16.41 10.94 -4.09
CA GLN A 358 15.38 11.36 -3.14
C GLN A 358 14.16 10.43 -3.10
N PHE A 359 13.72 9.91 -4.25
CA PHE A 359 12.49 9.12 -4.34
C PHE A 359 12.76 7.62 -4.18
N PRO A 360 12.30 6.97 -3.09
CA PRO A 360 12.56 5.56 -2.86
C PRO A 360 12.00 4.62 -3.96
N MET A 361 10.91 5.03 -4.62
CA MET A 361 10.34 4.26 -5.72
C MET A 361 11.23 4.31 -6.97
N LEU A 362 11.77 5.49 -7.32
CA LEU A 362 12.66 5.63 -8.48
C LEU A 362 13.95 4.85 -8.25
N GLN A 363 14.55 4.95 -7.05
CA GLN A 363 15.68 4.12 -6.65
C GLN A 363 15.44 2.64 -6.91
N ARG A 364 14.23 2.13 -6.58
CA ARG A 364 13.85 0.73 -6.78
C ARG A 364 13.69 0.40 -8.26
N TYR A 365 12.96 1.23 -9.01
CA TYR A 365 12.74 1.02 -10.44
C TYR A 365 14.04 0.97 -11.23
N THR A 366 14.97 1.88 -10.93
CA THR A 366 16.18 2.08 -11.72
C THR A 366 17.40 1.30 -11.21
N ARG A 367 17.22 0.35 -10.27
CA ARG A 367 18.38 -0.47 -9.82
C ARG A 367 18.96 -1.25 -11.01
N PRO A 368 20.27 -1.16 -11.26
CA PRO A 368 20.94 -1.99 -12.25
C PRO A 368 20.76 -3.48 -11.95
N ILE A 369 20.65 -4.30 -12.99
CA ILE A 369 20.49 -5.75 -12.85
C ILE A 369 21.70 -6.39 -12.14
N ASP A 370 22.91 -5.89 -12.40
CA ASP A 370 24.14 -6.38 -11.77
C ASP A 370 24.12 -6.18 -10.25
N ASP A 371 23.61 -5.04 -9.77
CA ASP A 371 23.45 -4.76 -8.33
C ASP A 371 22.45 -5.72 -7.67
N LEU A 372 21.43 -6.15 -8.41
CA LEU A 372 20.49 -7.17 -7.94
C LEU A 372 21.15 -8.54 -7.83
N HIS A 373 21.97 -8.92 -8.82
CA HIS A 373 22.75 -10.15 -8.75
C HIS A 373 23.69 -10.16 -7.54
N ILE A 374 24.41 -9.06 -7.30
CA ILE A 374 25.29 -8.93 -6.14
C ILE A 374 24.49 -9.13 -4.85
N THR A 375 23.38 -8.40 -4.71
CA THR A 375 22.47 -8.50 -3.56
C THR A 375 21.96 -9.93 -3.35
N ALA A 376 21.50 -10.59 -4.42
CA ALA A 376 20.97 -11.95 -4.35
C ALA A 376 22.05 -12.95 -3.91
N ASN A 377 23.26 -12.86 -4.47
CA ASN A 377 24.39 -13.74 -4.12
C ASN A 377 24.78 -13.62 -2.65
N GLU A 378 24.85 -12.39 -2.11
CA GLU A 378 25.16 -12.15 -0.71
C GLU A 378 24.14 -12.79 0.24
N ILE A 379 22.85 -12.61 -0.05
CA ILE A 379 21.77 -13.17 0.77
C ILE A 379 21.75 -14.70 0.65
N VAL A 380 21.83 -15.25 -0.57
CA VAL A 380 21.83 -16.72 -0.80
C VAL A 380 22.98 -17.40 -0.07
N GLY A 381 24.19 -16.81 -0.08
CA GLY A 381 25.33 -17.36 0.64
C GLY A 381 25.08 -17.53 2.15
N ARG A 382 24.28 -16.66 2.75
CA ARG A 382 23.87 -16.74 4.17
C ARG A 382 22.69 -17.70 4.36
N LEU A 383 21.67 -17.62 3.51
CA LEU A 383 20.48 -18.47 3.61
C LEU A 383 20.80 -19.96 3.41
N LYS A 384 21.73 -20.31 2.51
CA LYS A 384 22.21 -21.69 2.34
C LYS A 384 22.78 -22.27 3.63
N LYS A 385 23.50 -21.46 4.42
CA LYS A 385 24.02 -21.89 5.73
C LYS A 385 22.92 -22.04 6.78
N ILE A 386 21.96 -21.12 6.79
CA ILE A 386 20.84 -21.11 7.74
C ILE A 386 19.91 -22.32 7.53
N PHE A 387 19.47 -22.54 6.29
CA PHE A 387 18.52 -23.60 5.99
C PHE A 387 19.17 -24.96 5.71
N ALA A 388 20.38 -24.98 5.15
CA ALA A 388 21.15 -26.18 4.83
C ALA A 388 20.30 -27.28 4.15
N GLU A 389 19.92 -28.35 4.85
CA GLU A 389 19.18 -29.49 4.28
C GLU A 389 17.65 -29.39 4.45
N THR A 390 17.14 -28.25 4.93
CA THR A 390 15.69 -28.08 5.18
C THR A 390 14.97 -27.35 4.06
N VAL A 391 15.64 -26.40 3.42
CA VAL A 391 15.14 -25.59 2.30
C VAL A 391 16.28 -25.42 1.31
N ALA A 392 16.07 -25.83 0.06
CA ALA A 392 17.00 -25.51 -1.01
C ALA A 392 16.85 -24.02 -1.38
N VAL A 393 17.98 -23.35 -1.60
CA VAL A 393 18.05 -21.90 -1.81
C VAL A 393 18.80 -21.64 -3.11
N ASP A 394 18.14 -21.04 -4.08
CA ASP A 394 18.70 -20.76 -5.40
C ASP A 394 18.44 -19.30 -5.82
N ILE A 395 19.04 -18.90 -6.94
CA ILE A 395 18.83 -17.60 -7.58
C ILE A 395 18.17 -17.86 -8.93
N ALA A 396 17.19 -17.04 -9.27
CA ALA A 396 16.54 -17.08 -10.58
C ALA A 396 16.29 -15.68 -11.13
N GLU A 397 16.38 -15.55 -12.44
CA GLU A 397 15.87 -14.38 -13.16
C GLU A 397 14.35 -14.30 -13.00
N THR A 398 13.85 -13.08 -12.87
CA THR A 398 12.42 -12.79 -12.73
C THR A 398 12.10 -11.44 -13.35
N HIS A 399 10.83 -11.05 -13.28
CA HIS A 399 10.34 -9.76 -13.71
C HIS A 399 9.59 -9.11 -12.55
N SER A 400 10.09 -7.97 -12.08
CA SER A 400 9.44 -7.14 -11.06
C SER A 400 8.29 -6.34 -11.66
N GLN A 401 7.29 -6.02 -10.85
CA GLN A 401 6.19 -5.15 -11.23
C GLN A 401 6.43 -3.72 -10.74
N ILE A 402 6.11 -2.74 -11.58
CA ILE A 402 6.21 -1.33 -11.19
C ILE A 402 5.17 -1.01 -10.11
N GLY A 403 3.91 -1.37 -10.36
CA GLY A 403 2.84 -1.13 -9.41
C GLY A 403 1.58 -1.92 -9.70
N SER A 404 0.95 -2.46 -8.65
CA SER A 404 -0.27 -3.26 -8.79
C SER A 404 -1.52 -2.42 -9.15
N GLY A 405 -1.39 -1.11 -9.33
CA GLY A 405 -2.48 -0.18 -9.66
C GLY A 405 -2.04 1.10 -10.38
N SER A 406 -0.85 1.09 -11.01
CA SER A 406 -0.35 2.15 -11.89
C SER A 406 0.12 1.58 -13.23
N LEU A 407 1.01 0.59 -13.19
CA LEU A 407 1.62 -0.07 -14.36
C LEU A 407 1.61 -1.60 -14.16
N PRO A 408 0.49 -2.27 -14.49
CA PRO A 408 0.17 -3.65 -14.08
C PRO A 408 0.77 -4.72 -15.00
N VAL A 409 1.01 -4.36 -16.28
CA VAL A 409 1.52 -5.27 -17.31
C VAL A 409 3.00 -5.03 -17.60
N GLU A 410 3.47 -3.81 -17.35
CA GLU A 410 4.87 -3.47 -17.59
C GLU A 410 5.74 -4.02 -16.46
N THR A 411 6.77 -4.75 -16.86
CA THR A 411 7.68 -5.41 -15.92
C THR A 411 9.12 -5.00 -16.13
N LEU A 412 9.90 -5.02 -15.05
CA LEU A 412 11.32 -4.74 -15.06
C LEU A 412 12.10 -6.05 -14.87
N PRO A 413 13.10 -6.38 -15.72
CA PRO A 413 13.98 -7.53 -15.47
C PRO A 413 14.54 -7.48 -14.06
N SER A 414 14.56 -8.57 -13.31
CA SER A 414 14.97 -8.58 -11.90
C SER A 414 15.53 -9.94 -11.50
N VAL A 415 16.01 -10.04 -10.27
CA VAL A 415 16.59 -11.26 -9.69
C VAL A 415 15.81 -11.62 -8.43
N ALA A 416 15.55 -12.90 -8.23
CA ALA A 416 14.90 -13.41 -7.03
C ALA A 416 15.70 -14.54 -6.39
N ILE A 417 15.53 -14.62 -5.08
CA ILE A 417 15.96 -15.77 -4.28
C ILE A 417 14.78 -16.74 -4.22
N VAL A 418 15.04 -17.99 -4.58
CA VAL A 418 14.02 -19.04 -4.64
C VAL A 418 14.26 -20.01 -3.49
N LEU A 419 13.24 -20.18 -2.65
CA LEU A 419 13.25 -21.06 -1.51
C LEU A 419 12.32 -22.25 -1.78
N ASN A 420 12.90 -23.44 -1.85
CA ASN A 420 12.17 -24.69 -2.05
C ASN A 420 12.21 -25.54 -0.76
N PRO A 421 11.12 -25.59 0.02
CA PRO A 421 11.09 -26.36 1.26
C PRO A 421 11.04 -27.87 1.00
N LEU A 422 11.91 -28.63 1.66
CA LEU A 422 12.03 -30.08 1.45
C LEU A 422 11.13 -30.91 2.36
N LYS A 423 10.68 -30.33 3.49
CA LYS A 423 9.96 -31.04 4.56
C LYS A 423 8.56 -30.48 4.86
N ILE A 424 8.24 -29.30 4.36
CA ILE A 424 6.95 -28.63 4.59
C ILE A 424 6.42 -28.06 3.27
N SER A 425 5.12 -27.79 3.20
CA SER A 425 4.55 -27.05 2.07
C SER A 425 5.11 -25.62 1.98
N VAL A 426 5.18 -25.06 0.77
CA VAL A 426 5.52 -23.65 0.54
C VAL A 426 4.62 -22.68 1.28
N GLY A 427 3.32 -23.00 1.39
CA GLY A 427 2.36 -22.17 2.13
C GLY A 427 2.73 -22.02 3.61
N LYS A 428 3.22 -23.11 4.23
CA LYS A 428 3.70 -23.11 5.61
C LYS A 428 5.02 -22.35 5.77
N LEU A 429 5.94 -22.49 4.81
CA LEU A 429 7.17 -21.69 4.80
C LEU A 429 6.86 -20.19 4.72
N ALA A 430 5.98 -19.79 3.79
CA ALA A 430 5.52 -18.41 3.65
C ALA A 430 4.82 -17.91 4.92
N GLU A 431 3.99 -18.73 5.57
CA GLU A 431 3.38 -18.43 6.86
C GLU A 431 4.42 -18.17 7.94
N TYR A 432 5.49 -18.98 8.01
CA TYR A 432 6.55 -18.77 9.00
C TYR A 432 7.30 -17.46 8.81
N PHE A 433 7.56 -17.05 7.57
CA PHE A 433 8.15 -15.73 7.27
C PHE A 433 7.20 -14.57 7.59
N ARG A 434 5.88 -14.73 7.37
CA ARG A 434 4.88 -13.71 7.78
C ARG A 434 4.75 -13.54 9.29
N HIS A 435 5.01 -14.60 10.06
CA HIS A 435 4.99 -14.60 11.53
C HIS A 435 6.39 -14.58 12.15
N GLY A 436 7.40 -14.14 11.40
CA GLY A 436 8.71 -13.83 11.94
C GLY A 436 8.67 -12.55 12.78
N SER A 437 9.76 -12.26 13.50
CA SER A 437 9.90 -10.99 14.22
C SER A 437 9.78 -9.77 13.30
N THR A 438 10.28 -9.88 12.07
CA THR A 438 9.96 -8.98 10.96
C THR A 438 9.23 -9.76 9.87
N PRO A 439 7.95 -9.47 9.59
CA PRO A 439 7.23 -10.14 8.51
C PRO A 439 7.90 -9.92 7.16
N ILE A 440 8.27 -11.01 6.47
CA ILE A 440 8.83 -10.98 5.12
C ILE A 440 7.77 -11.47 4.12
N ILE A 441 7.41 -10.64 3.15
CA ILE A 441 6.37 -10.93 2.17
C ILE A 441 7.01 -11.22 0.81
N GLY A 442 6.93 -12.47 0.38
CA GLY A 442 7.33 -12.92 -0.95
C GLY A 442 6.14 -13.37 -1.80
N ARG A 443 6.44 -13.94 -2.97
CA ARG A 443 5.43 -14.53 -3.88
C ARG A 443 5.58 -16.05 -3.89
N VAL A 444 4.45 -16.76 -3.92
CA VAL A 444 4.45 -18.22 -4.11
C VAL A 444 4.22 -18.50 -5.59
N GLN A 445 5.14 -19.23 -6.21
CA GLN A 445 5.09 -19.61 -7.62
C GLN A 445 5.73 -20.99 -7.78
N ASP A 446 5.09 -21.88 -8.54
CA ASP A 446 5.61 -23.22 -8.86
C ASP A 446 6.01 -24.03 -7.61
N GLU A 447 5.18 -24.01 -6.56
CA GLU A 447 5.44 -24.63 -5.24
C GLU A 447 6.71 -24.13 -4.53
N GLN A 448 7.20 -22.94 -4.89
CA GLN A 448 8.38 -22.31 -4.30
C GLN A 448 8.05 -20.92 -3.76
N LEU A 449 8.81 -20.46 -2.76
CA LEU A 449 8.69 -19.12 -2.21
C LEU A 449 9.80 -18.24 -2.80
N TRP A 450 9.40 -17.18 -3.48
CA TRP A 450 10.29 -16.28 -4.20
C TRP A 450 10.38 -14.94 -3.46
N PHE A 451 11.61 -14.51 -3.25
CA PHE A 451 11.96 -13.19 -2.73
C PHE A 451 12.70 -12.39 -3.79
N ASP A 452 11.98 -11.52 -4.49
CA ASP A 452 12.56 -10.61 -5.47
C ASP A 452 13.37 -9.52 -4.74
N VAL A 453 14.64 -9.39 -5.10
CA VAL A 453 15.57 -8.50 -4.39
C VAL A 453 15.47 -7.04 -4.83
N ARG A 454 14.69 -6.71 -5.87
CA ARG A 454 14.44 -5.34 -6.35
C ARG A 454 14.09 -4.37 -5.23
N THR A 455 13.22 -4.81 -4.31
CA THR A 455 12.71 -4.01 -3.19
C THR A 455 13.48 -4.20 -1.88
N VAL A 456 14.53 -5.03 -1.88
CA VAL A 456 15.32 -5.41 -0.69
C VAL A 456 16.65 -4.65 -0.70
N PHE A 457 16.81 -3.68 0.19
CA PHE A 457 18.05 -2.92 0.42
C PHE A 457 18.73 -3.41 1.69
N GLU A 458 19.90 -2.85 2.03
CA GLU A 458 20.75 -3.31 3.14
C GLU A 458 19.99 -3.54 4.46
N LYS A 459 19.05 -2.65 4.81
CA LYS A 459 18.20 -2.80 6.00
C LYS A 459 17.31 -4.03 5.90
N GLU A 460 16.60 -4.19 4.80
CA GLU A 460 15.70 -5.32 4.57
C GLU A 460 16.47 -6.65 4.45
N GLN A 461 17.69 -6.63 3.90
CA GLN A 461 18.55 -7.81 3.85
C GLN A 461 18.84 -8.35 5.25
N LYS A 462 19.24 -7.47 6.19
CA LYS A 462 19.50 -7.84 7.60
C LYS A 462 18.25 -8.47 8.23
N GLN A 463 17.10 -7.82 8.08
CA GLN A 463 15.82 -8.29 8.60
C GLN A 463 15.40 -9.65 8.00
N LEU A 464 15.63 -9.85 6.71
CA LEU A 464 15.34 -11.10 6.01
C LEU A 464 16.21 -12.24 6.55
N ILE A 465 17.51 -12.01 6.72
CA ILE A 465 18.45 -13.01 7.23
C ILE A 465 18.14 -13.39 8.69
N GLU A 466 17.85 -12.40 9.53
CA GLU A 466 17.44 -12.62 10.93
C GLU A 466 16.16 -13.45 11.00
N THR A 467 15.14 -13.06 10.23
CA THR A 467 13.88 -13.80 10.17
C THR A 467 14.07 -15.20 9.62
N ALA A 468 14.95 -15.39 8.61
CA ALA A 468 15.26 -16.71 8.09
C ALA A 468 15.86 -17.64 9.16
N ALA A 469 16.72 -17.11 10.04
CA ALA A 469 17.28 -17.88 11.15
C ALA A 469 16.19 -18.32 12.15
N GLU A 470 15.24 -17.44 12.46
CA GLU A 470 14.07 -17.79 13.28
C GLU A 470 13.22 -18.87 12.62
N VAL A 471 12.95 -18.74 11.31
CA VAL A 471 12.19 -19.71 10.55
C VAL A 471 12.89 -21.06 10.52
N ALA A 472 14.22 -21.09 10.32
CA ALA A 472 15.01 -22.32 10.37
C ALA A 472 14.91 -23.05 11.72
N SER A 473 14.80 -22.30 12.83
CA SER A 473 14.64 -22.89 14.16
C SER A 473 13.33 -23.68 14.33
N LYS A 474 12.28 -23.30 13.60
CA LYS A 474 10.98 -24.00 13.58
C LYS A 474 11.07 -25.38 12.92
N PHE A 475 12.14 -25.66 12.17
CA PHE A 475 12.42 -26.99 11.61
C PHE A 475 13.19 -27.92 12.57
N GLY A 476 13.39 -27.51 13.83
CA GLY A 476 14.05 -28.33 14.86
C GLY A 476 15.57 -28.18 14.91
N ARG A 477 16.15 -27.11 14.34
CA ARG A 477 17.58 -26.78 14.49
C ARG A 477 17.75 -25.60 15.45
N THR A 478 18.44 -25.81 16.56
CA THR A 478 18.94 -24.72 17.41
C THR A 478 19.88 -23.85 16.57
N PRO A 479 19.74 -22.51 16.55
CA PRO A 479 20.66 -21.66 15.82
C PRO A 479 22.06 -21.83 16.42
N ASN A 480 22.97 -22.44 15.67
CA ASN A 480 24.39 -22.39 16.01
C ASN A 480 24.80 -20.92 16.01
N LYS A 481 25.34 -20.47 17.16
CA LYS A 481 25.80 -19.11 17.41
C LYS A 481 26.52 -18.53 16.20
N LEU A 482 25.94 -17.46 15.63
CA LEU A 482 26.59 -16.59 14.67
C LEU A 482 27.83 -15.98 15.34
N VAL A 483 29.01 -16.24 14.76
CA VAL A 483 30.24 -15.46 14.96
C VAL A 483 30.44 -14.63 13.72
#